data_AF-A0A6C0LJV4-F1
#
_entry.id   AF-A0A6C0LJV4-F1
#
_cell.length_a   1.000
_cell.length_b   1.000
_cell.length_c   1.000
_cell.angle_alpha   90.00
_cell.angle_beta   90.00
_cell.angle_gamma   90.00
#
_symmetry.space_group_name_H-M   'P 1'
#
loop_
_entity.id
_entity.type
_entity.pdbx_description
1 polymer ?
#
loop_
_entity_poly.entity_id
_entity_poly.type
_entity_poly.pdbx_seq_one_letter_code
_entity_poly.pdbx_strand_id
1 'polypeptide(L)'
;MSVDKQVKIKINCIKRLTKENHYYDNEILKMAETISEMIEIDPTNYEIAKKNELLQETIITQKTTKILTVQYIKDLQMFVDKHLEKGDISQELIEEINLI
;
A
#
# COMPACT_ATOMS: atom_id res chain seq x y z
N MET A 1 10.81 -23.82 8.52
CA MET A 1 10.96 -22.73 7.54
C MET A 1 12.09 -21.83 8.04
N SER A 2 13.10 -21.53 7.21
CA SER A 2 14.24 -20.71 7.65
C SER A 2 13.82 -19.26 7.98
N VAL A 3 14.62 -18.58 8.80
CA VAL A 3 14.43 -17.15 9.14
C VAL A 3 14.46 -16.31 7.87
N ASP A 4 15.46 -16.51 7.01
CA ASP A 4 15.56 -15.86 5.69
C ASP A 4 14.29 -16.02 4.84
N LYS A 5 13.72 -17.23 4.81
CA LYS A 5 12.48 -17.47 4.05
C LYS A 5 11.30 -16.68 4.62
N GLN A 6 11.23 -16.52 5.94
CA GLN A 6 10.20 -15.70 6.60
C GLN A 6 10.38 -14.21 6.32
N VAL A 7 11.62 -13.71 6.41
CA VAL A 7 11.98 -12.32 6.06
C VAL A 7 11.60 -12.03 4.62
N LYS A 8 11.97 -12.89 3.68
CA LYS A 8 11.65 -12.73 2.25
C LYS A 8 10.15 -12.71 1.99
N ILE A 9 9.37 -13.54 2.67
CA ILE A 9 7.90 -13.50 2.58
C ILE A 9 7.36 -12.15 3.05
N LYS A 10 7.83 -11.65 4.21
CA LYS A 10 7.40 -10.36 4.77
C LYS A 10 7.76 -9.19 3.84
N ILE A 11 8.98 -9.15 3.31
CA ILE A 11 9.43 -8.16 2.32
C ILE A 11 8.51 -8.18 1.09
N ASN A 12 8.22 -9.35 0.53
CA ASN A 12 7.36 -9.48 -0.64
C ASN A 12 5.92 -9.00 -0.38
N CYS A 13 5.39 -9.23 0.82
CA CYS A 13 4.10 -8.68 1.23
C CYS A 13 4.12 -7.15 1.24
N ILE A 14 5.15 -6.53 1.82
CA ILE A 14 5.29 -5.06 1.86
C ILE A 14 5.43 -4.49 0.44
N LYS A 15 6.25 -5.10 -0.41
CA LYS A 15 6.41 -4.69 -1.82
C LYS A 15 5.08 -4.75 -2.57
N ARG A 16 4.26 -5.78 -2.34
CA ARG A 16 2.93 -5.88 -2.95
C ARG A 16 1.99 -4.78 -2.46
N LEU A 17 1.92 -4.56 -1.14
CA LEU A 17 1.07 -3.52 -0.56
C LEU A 17 1.50 -2.10 -1.01
N THR A 18 2.80 -1.88 -1.19
CA THR A 18 3.33 -0.61 -1.71
C THR A 18 2.87 -0.37 -3.15
N LYS A 19 2.93 -1.40 -4.01
CA LYS A 19 2.39 -1.32 -5.38
C LYS A 19 0.88 -1.10 -5.40
N GLU A 20 0.16 -1.73 -4.48
CA GLU A 20 -1.28 -1.58 -4.33
C GLU A 20 -1.68 -0.16 -3.90
N ASN A 21 -0.97 0.43 -2.94
CA ASN A 21 -1.16 1.84 -2.58
C ASN A 21 -0.94 2.77 -3.77
N HIS A 22 0.12 2.55 -4.56
CA HIS A 22 0.40 3.33 -5.77
C HIS A 22 -0.70 3.19 -6.82
N TYR A 23 -1.24 1.97 -7.01
CA TYR A 23 -2.38 1.75 -7.89
C TYR A 23 -3.58 2.59 -7.43
N TYR A 24 -3.93 2.56 -6.15
CA TYR A 24 -5.03 3.35 -5.62
C TYR A 24 -4.80 4.86 -5.69
N ASP A 25 -3.56 5.34 -5.46
CA ASP A 25 -3.23 6.77 -5.64
C ASP A 25 -3.55 7.22 -7.08
N ASN A 26 -3.18 6.42 -8.08
CA ASN A 26 -3.46 6.72 -9.49
C ASN A 26 -4.95 6.62 -9.84
N GLU A 27 -5.66 5.64 -9.27
CA GLU A 27 -7.10 5.45 -9.51
C GLU A 27 -7.91 6.62 -8.94
N ILE A 28 -7.58 7.06 -7.73
CA ILE A 28 -8.18 8.24 -7.09
C ILE A 28 -8.00 9.49 -7.96
N LEU A 29 -6.80 9.72 -8.50
CA LEU A 29 -6.53 10.86 -9.39
C LEU A 29 -7.40 10.82 -10.64
N LYS A 30 -7.41 9.69 -11.35
CA LYS A 30 -8.21 9.52 -12.58
C LYS A 30 -9.71 9.69 -12.33
N MET A 31 -10.21 9.18 -11.21
CA MET A 31 -11.61 9.33 -10.83
C MET A 31 -11.95 10.78 -10.52
N ALA A 32 -11.09 11.49 -9.78
CA ALA A 32 -11.28 12.90 -9.48
C ALA A 32 -11.26 13.78 -10.74
N GLU A 33 -10.37 13.49 -11.68
CA GLU A 33 -10.34 14.15 -13.01
C GLU A 33 -11.65 13.91 -13.77
N THR A 34 -12.09 12.65 -13.86
CA THR A 34 -13.36 12.30 -14.54
C THR A 34 -14.56 13.02 -13.92
N ILE A 35 -14.63 13.09 -12.58
CA ILE A 35 -15.71 13.80 -11.88
C ILE A 35 -15.65 15.31 -12.18
N SER A 36 -14.45 15.88 -12.23
CA SER A 36 -14.26 17.31 -12.54
C SER A 36 -14.75 17.64 -13.95
N GLU A 37 -14.37 16.82 -14.95
CA GLU A 37 -14.84 16.95 -16.33
C GLU A 37 -16.37 16.85 -16.43
N MET A 38 -16.99 15.93 -15.69
CA MET A 38 -18.45 15.80 -15.66
C MET A 38 -19.14 17.04 -15.07
N ILE A 39 -18.57 17.62 -14.01
CA ILE A 39 -19.09 18.86 -13.39
C ILE A 39 -19.00 20.03 -14.36
N GLU A 40 -17.90 20.13 -15.14
CA GLU A 40 -17.73 21.18 -16.14
C GLU A 40 -18.74 21.07 -17.28
N ILE A 41 -19.10 19.85 -17.71
CA ILE A 41 -20.05 19.60 -18.80
C ILE A 41 -21.50 19.78 -18.33
N ASP A 42 -21.88 19.13 -17.24
CA ASP A 42 -23.22 19.20 -16.65
C ASP A 42 -23.13 19.01 -15.12
N PRO A 43 -23.11 20.11 -14.34
CA PRO A 43 -23.00 20.04 -12.89
C PRO A 43 -24.23 19.44 -12.20
N THR A 44 -25.35 19.28 -12.91
CA THR A 44 -26.58 18.69 -12.38
C THR A 44 -26.71 17.19 -12.67
N ASN A 45 -25.71 16.61 -13.34
CA ASN A 45 -25.73 15.20 -13.69
C ASN A 45 -25.77 14.31 -12.44
N TYR A 46 -26.86 13.57 -12.28
CA TYR A 46 -27.09 12.66 -11.16
C TYR A 46 -25.97 11.63 -10.95
N GLU A 47 -25.28 11.20 -12.02
CA GLU A 47 -24.18 10.23 -11.94
C GLU A 47 -22.93 10.78 -11.21
N ILE A 48 -22.80 12.11 -11.08
CA ILE A 48 -21.69 12.75 -10.33
C ILE A 48 -21.72 12.32 -8.86
N ALA A 49 -22.92 12.24 -8.25
CA ALA A 49 -23.05 11.82 -6.86
C ALA A 49 -22.55 10.39 -6.66
N LYS A 50 -22.99 9.46 -7.53
CA LYS A 50 -22.58 8.06 -7.51
C LYS A 50 -21.08 7.87 -7.73
N LYS A 51 -20.48 8.64 -8.64
CA LYS A 51 -19.02 8.60 -8.87
C LYS A 51 -18.23 9.14 -7.67
N ASN A 52 -18.76 10.17 -7.00
CA ASN A 52 -18.17 10.67 -5.76
C ASN A 52 -18.24 9.63 -4.64
N GLU A 53 -19.35 8.89 -4.50
CA GLU A 53 -19.44 7.77 -3.54
C GLU A 53 -18.36 6.73 -3.79
N LEU A 54 -18.21 6.28 -5.05
CA LEU A 54 -17.16 5.34 -5.43
C LEU A 54 -15.75 5.90 -5.15
N LEU A 55 -15.52 7.19 -5.42
CA LEU A 55 -14.24 7.84 -5.11
C LEU A 55 -13.94 7.79 -3.60
N GLN A 56 -14.95 8.03 -2.74
CA GLN A 56 -14.77 7.94 -1.31
C GLN A 56 -14.48 6.51 -0.85
N GLU A 57 -15.15 5.50 -1.42
CA GLU A 57 -14.86 4.08 -1.13
C GLU A 57 -13.42 3.71 -1.50
N THR A 58 -12.92 4.17 -2.67
CA THR A 58 -11.54 3.97 -3.10
C THR A 58 -10.55 4.66 -2.15
N ILE A 59 -10.84 5.88 -1.71
CA ILE A 59 -10.02 6.62 -0.73
C ILE A 59 -9.96 5.88 0.62
N ILE A 60 -11.09 5.36 1.10
CA ILE A 60 -11.15 4.59 2.35
C ILE A 60 -10.34 3.30 2.24
N THR A 61 -10.46 2.60 1.11
CA THR A 61 -9.70 1.39 0.81
C THR A 61 -8.21 1.68 0.83
N GLN A 62 -7.77 2.72 0.12
CA GLN A 62 -6.38 3.14 0.11
C GLN A 62 -5.85 3.46 1.52
N LYS A 63 -6.60 4.23 2.31
CA LYS A 63 -6.18 4.57 3.68
C LYS A 63 -5.97 3.31 4.52
N THR A 64 -6.85 2.32 4.35
CA THR A 64 -6.74 1.02 5.03
C THR A 64 -5.48 0.28 4.57
N THR A 65 -5.21 0.21 3.27
CA THR A 65 -4.00 -0.41 2.72
C THR A 65 -2.72 0.29 3.18
N LYS A 66 -2.71 1.63 3.29
CA LYS A 66 -1.60 2.41 3.85
C LYS A 66 -1.34 2.04 5.32
N ILE A 67 -2.38 1.95 6.15
CA ILE A 67 -2.27 1.50 7.55
C ILE A 67 -1.70 0.08 7.64
N LEU A 68 -2.23 -0.85 6.83
CA LEU A 68 -1.74 -2.24 6.79
C LEU A 68 -0.27 -2.31 6.36
N THR A 69 0.14 -1.49 5.40
CA THR A 69 1.54 -1.43 4.94
C THR A 69 2.47 -1.05 6.09
N VAL A 70 2.12 0.00 6.85
CA VAL A 70 2.89 0.45 8.01
C VAL A 70 2.93 -0.63 9.08
N GLN A 71 1.83 -1.35 9.32
CA GLN A 71 1.81 -2.45 10.28
C GLN A 71 2.76 -3.59 9.85
N TYR A 72 2.76 -3.96 8.57
CA TYR A 72 3.64 -5.01 8.06
C TYR A 72 5.12 -4.61 8.10
N ILE A 73 5.44 -3.33 7.91
CA ILE A 73 6.79 -2.80 8.10
C ILE A 73 7.23 -2.95 9.56
N LYS A 74 6.37 -2.57 10.52
CA LYS A 74 6.65 -2.76 11.96
C LYS A 74 6.83 -4.23 12.32
N ASP A 75 5.97 -5.11 11.78
CA ASP A 75 6.06 -6.56 11.99
C ASP A 75 7.31 -7.18 11.36
N LEU A 76 7.86 -6.57 10.31
CA LEU A 76 9.16 -6.95 9.74
C LEU A 76 10.29 -6.47 10.65
N GLN A 77 10.27 -5.21 11.08
CA GLN A 77 11.28 -4.64 11.99
C GLN A 77 11.40 -5.45 13.28
N MET A 78 10.28 -5.68 13.97
CA MET A 78 10.26 -6.50 15.19
C MET A 78 10.77 -7.93 14.98
N PHE A 79 10.49 -8.51 13.81
CA PHE A 79 10.98 -9.85 13.48
C PHE A 79 12.48 -9.83 13.23
N VAL A 80 12.97 -8.84 12.50
CA VAL A 80 14.39 -8.65 12.21
C VAL A 80 15.15 -8.43 13.50
N ASP A 81 14.74 -7.49 14.36
CA ASP A 81 15.40 -7.17 15.63
C ASP A 81 15.59 -8.42 16.51
N LYS A 82 14.58 -9.29 16.57
CA LYS A 82 14.62 -10.54 17.35
C LYS A 82 15.64 -11.58 16.82
N HIS A 83 15.96 -11.52 15.54
CA HIS A 83 16.79 -12.49 14.83
C HIS A 83 18.15 -11.93 14.39
N LEU A 84 18.31 -10.60 14.40
CA LEU A 84 19.55 -9.91 14.05
C LEU A 84 20.66 -10.22 15.06
N GLU A 85 20.33 -10.19 16.36
CA GLU A 85 21.29 -10.49 17.44
C GLU A 85 21.85 -11.91 17.39
N LYS A 86 21.16 -12.82 16.68
CA LYS A 86 21.56 -14.22 16.53
C LYS A 86 22.40 -14.48 15.29
N GLY A 87 22.54 -13.50 14.40
CA GLY A 87 23.18 -13.68 13.10
C GLY A 87 22.39 -14.60 12.16
N ASP A 88 21.08 -14.75 12.39
CA ASP A 88 20.21 -15.70 11.67
C ASP A 88 19.72 -15.17 10.30
N ILE A 89 20.07 -13.93 9.94
CA ILE A 89 19.60 -13.22 8.74
C ILE A 89 20.79 -12.95 7.82
N SER A 90 20.66 -13.30 6.54
CA SER A 90 21.71 -13.04 5.54
C SER A 90 21.91 -11.54 5.27
N GLN A 91 23.15 -11.16 4.93
CA GLN A 91 23.51 -9.78 4.62
C GLN A 91 22.74 -9.22 3.42
N GLU A 92 22.48 -10.05 2.40
CA GLU A 92 21.67 -9.69 1.22
C GLU A 92 20.26 -9.24 1.64
N LEU A 93 19.64 -9.93 2.61
CA LEU A 93 18.31 -9.57 3.10
C LEU A 93 18.35 -8.30 3.95
N ILE A 94 19.41 -8.05 4.71
CA ILE A 94 19.59 -6.80 5.47
C ILE A 94 19.65 -5.61 4.50
N GLU A 95 20.39 -5.73 3.41
CA GLU A 95 20.43 -4.70 2.35
C GLU A 95 19.06 -4.49 1.72
N GLU A 96 18.33 -5.57 1.42
CA GLU A 96 16.98 -5.49 0.86
C GLU A 96 15.98 -4.81 1.82
N ILE A 97 16.08 -5.06 3.13
CA ILE A 97 15.27 -4.40 4.16
C ILE A 97 15.53 -2.90 4.18
N ASN A 98 16.78 -2.46 4.03
CA ASN A 98 17.15 -1.04 4.05
C ASN A 98 16.65 -0.26 2.82
N LEU A 99 16.17 -0.96 1.77
CA LEU A 99 15.59 -0.36 0.57
C LEU A 99 14.05 -0.23 0.63
N ILE A 100 13.43 -0.70 1.72
CA ILE A 100 12.00 -0.53 2.02
C ILE A 100 11.79 0.79 2.76
#